data_AF-A0A8J7MH92-F1
#
_entry.id   AF-A0A8J7MH92-F1
#
_cell.length_a   1.000
_cell.length_b   1.000
_cell.length_c   1.000
_cell.angle_alpha   90.00
_cell.angle_beta   90.00
_cell.angle_gamma   90.00
#
_symmetry.space_group_name_H-M   'P 1'
#
loop_
_entity.id
_entity.type
_entity.pdbx_description
1 polymer ?
#
loop_
_entity_poly.entity_id
_entity_poly.type
_entity_poly.pdbx_seq_one_letter_code
_entity_poly.pdbx_strand_id
1 'polypeptide(L)'
;MNKQLFLILLGLLTGFLCFAQEEKSSTFFVEVAYDTIALEEQFELKFTLKNGKAMATFEPPALEGFQLLAGPMTSQSMSIINGDMTESMSYTYILQPTNLGIYNIPATSIETDMGVLLSEDIAIVVVEEIQHPKRNSPFNNAFQDPFQNNSFFNDPFFKQERNPRQGMDEMLKSFDHMFKTLPPEYYQQPSPREKPKKKEKVYKL
;
A
#
# COMPACT_ATOMS: atom_id res chain seq x y z
N MET A 1 -37.20 -15.70 -49.90
CA MET A 1 -36.47 -14.65 -49.18
C MET A 1 -35.36 -14.14 -50.08
N ASN A 2 -35.33 -12.84 -50.37
CA ASN A 2 -34.48 -12.26 -51.42
C ASN A 2 -33.01 -12.38 -51.00
N LYS A 3 -32.15 -12.97 -51.85
CA LYS A 3 -30.71 -13.16 -51.54
C LYS A 3 -30.00 -11.86 -51.18
N GLN A 4 -30.48 -10.74 -51.73
CA GLN A 4 -30.05 -9.38 -51.40
C GLN A 4 -30.33 -8.99 -49.93
N LEU A 5 -31.47 -9.41 -49.40
CA LEU A 5 -31.89 -9.11 -48.02
C LEU A 5 -31.10 -9.94 -47.00
N PHE A 6 -30.67 -11.15 -47.38
CA PHE A 6 -29.77 -11.98 -46.59
C PHE A 6 -28.36 -11.37 -46.48
N LEU A 7 -27.83 -10.81 -47.58
CA LEU A 7 -26.51 -10.17 -47.57
C LEU A 7 -26.48 -8.88 -46.73
N ILE A 8 -27.55 -8.10 -46.75
CA ILE A 8 -27.69 -6.90 -45.91
C ILE A 8 -27.77 -7.27 -44.43
N LEU A 9 -28.53 -8.32 -44.08
CA LEU A 9 -28.63 -8.80 -42.70
C LEU A 9 -27.28 -9.36 -42.18
N LEU A 10 -26.53 -10.06 -43.03
CA LEU A 10 -25.22 -10.60 -42.68
C LEU A 10 -24.18 -9.49 -42.45
N GLY A 11 -24.19 -8.44 -43.27
CA GLY A 11 -23.31 -7.27 -43.09
C GLY A 11 -23.63 -6.46 -41.83
N LEU A 12 -24.91 -6.35 -41.46
CA LEU A 12 -25.35 -5.64 -40.26
C LEU A 12 -25.01 -6.41 -38.97
N LEU A 13 -25.00 -7.75 -39.04
CA LEU A 13 -24.60 -8.62 -37.92
C LEU A 13 -23.09 -8.58 -37.66
N THR A 14 -22.26 -8.45 -38.70
CA THR A 14 -20.80 -8.36 -38.55
C THR A 14 -20.29 -6.99 -38.10
N GLY A 15 -21.06 -5.91 -38.30
CA GLY A 15 -20.71 -4.56 -37.87
C GLY A 15 -20.81 -4.31 -36.37
N PHE A 16 -21.48 -5.20 -35.62
CA PHE A 16 -21.74 -5.04 -34.18
C PHE A 16 -20.67 -5.66 -33.27
N LEU A 17 -19.65 -6.32 -33.83
CA LEU A 17 -18.59 -6.99 -33.05
C LEU A 17 -17.31 -6.17 -32.91
N CYS A 18 -17.24 -4.98 -33.50
CA CYS A 18 -16.11 -4.07 -33.32
C CYS A 18 -16.32 -3.22 -32.06
N PHE A 19 -16.35 -3.86 -30.90
CA PHE A 19 -16.07 -3.15 -29.65
C PHE A 19 -14.58 -2.82 -29.68
N ALA A 20 -14.24 -1.54 -29.85
CA ALA A 20 -12.89 -1.05 -29.64
C ALA A 20 -12.50 -1.37 -28.20
N GLN A 21 -11.63 -2.37 -28.02
CA GLN A 21 -10.98 -2.58 -26.74
C GLN A 21 -9.93 -1.47 -26.62
N GLU A 22 -10.16 -0.57 -25.68
CA GLU A 22 -9.16 0.41 -25.30
C GLU A 22 -7.98 -0.36 -24.70
N GLU A 23 -6.90 -0.47 -25.47
CA GLU A 23 -5.66 -1.11 -25.05
C GLU A 23 -5.02 -0.23 -23.98
N LYS A 24 -5.27 -0.56 -22.71
CA LYS A 24 -4.63 0.12 -21.60
C LYS A 24 -3.14 -0.19 -21.65
N SER A 25 -2.33 0.82 -21.91
CA SER A 25 -0.87 0.67 -21.88
C SER A 25 -0.42 0.30 -20.47
N SER A 26 0.16 -0.89 -20.32
CA SER A 26 0.96 -1.20 -19.14
C SER A 26 2.24 -0.37 -19.15
N THR A 27 2.72 -0.02 -17.97
CA THR A 27 4.02 0.64 -17.80
C THR A 27 4.74 0.07 -16.60
N PHE A 28 6.05 -0.13 -16.72
CA PHE A 28 6.91 -0.53 -15.63
C PHE A 28 8.03 0.50 -15.48
N PHE A 29 8.18 1.07 -14.29
CA PHE A 29 9.13 2.16 -14.05
C PHE A 29 9.68 2.09 -12.63
N VAL A 30 10.74 2.84 -12.38
CA VAL A 30 11.44 2.92 -11.11
C VAL A 30 11.42 4.36 -10.61
N GLU A 31 11.28 4.55 -9.29
CA GLU A 31 11.24 5.85 -8.64
C GLU A 31 12.16 5.85 -7.42
N VAL A 32 12.79 7.01 -7.20
CA VAL A 32 13.51 7.39 -5.97
C VAL A 32 13.06 8.79 -5.56
N ALA A 33 13.07 9.09 -4.26
CA ALA A 33 12.64 10.40 -3.77
C ALA A 33 13.61 11.53 -4.16
N TYR A 34 14.92 11.23 -4.13
CA TYR A 34 16.00 12.15 -4.48
C TYR A 34 17.08 11.40 -5.26
N ASP A 35 17.70 12.07 -6.22
CA ASP A 35 18.84 11.57 -6.98
C ASP A 35 20.17 11.75 -6.24
N THR A 36 20.18 12.54 -5.17
CA THR A 36 21.36 12.82 -4.34
C THR A 36 21.06 12.41 -2.90
N ILE A 37 21.87 11.51 -2.34
CA ILE A 37 21.68 10.90 -1.02
C ILE A 37 22.96 11.04 -0.18
N ALA A 38 22.84 11.26 1.14
CA ALA A 38 23.99 11.26 2.04
C ALA A 38 24.46 9.82 2.35
N LEU A 39 25.75 9.62 2.59
CA LEU A 39 26.34 8.29 2.88
C LEU A 39 25.67 7.57 4.08
N GLU A 40 25.31 8.33 5.10
CA GLU A 40 24.68 7.82 6.33
C GLU A 40 23.15 7.75 6.24
N GLU A 41 22.56 8.16 5.11
CA GLU A 41 21.11 8.22 4.91
C GLU A 41 20.61 6.97 4.18
N GLN A 42 19.44 6.47 4.62
CA GLN A 42 18.72 5.43 3.92
C GLN A 42 17.69 6.06 2.96
N PHE A 43 17.48 5.43 1.81
CA PHE A 43 16.50 5.88 0.83
C PHE A 43 15.64 4.74 0.32
N GLU A 44 14.48 5.12 -0.22
CA GLU A 44 13.52 4.21 -0.82
C GLU A 44 13.75 4.10 -2.33
N LEU A 45 13.93 2.86 -2.81
CA LEU A 45 13.91 2.50 -4.22
C LEU A 45 12.62 1.74 -4.51
N LYS A 46 11.78 2.24 -5.42
CA LYS A 46 10.46 1.66 -5.69
C LYS A 46 10.28 1.36 -7.18
N PHE A 47 10.07 0.09 -7.50
CA PHE A 47 9.63 -0.33 -8.84
C PHE A 47 8.11 -0.41 -8.87
N THR A 48 7.47 0.10 -9.92
CA THR A 48 6.01 0.14 -10.05
C THR A 48 5.58 -0.39 -11.41
N LEU A 49 4.72 -1.40 -11.40
CA LEU A 49 3.96 -1.89 -12.55
C LEU A 49 2.55 -1.28 -12.50
N LYS A 50 2.16 -0.54 -13.53
CA LYS A 50 0.80 -0.02 -13.72
C LYS A 50 0.09 -0.75 -14.85
N ASN A 51 -1.20 -1.00 -14.66
CA ASN A 51 -2.13 -1.59 -15.62
C ASN A 51 -1.68 -2.93 -16.21
N GLY A 52 -1.04 -3.76 -15.40
CA GLY A 52 -0.56 -5.08 -15.81
C GLY A 52 -0.39 -6.01 -14.62
N LYS A 53 -0.30 -7.31 -14.91
CA LYS A 53 -0.16 -8.36 -13.89
C LYS A 53 1.17 -9.09 -14.04
N ALA A 54 1.97 -9.10 -12.98
CA ALA A 54 3.21 -9.88 -12.95
C ALA A 54 2.92 -11.38 -13.05
N MET A 55 3.61 -12.08 -13.97
CA MET A 55 3.46 -13.51 -14.21
C MET A 55 4.52 -14.37 -13.50
N ALA A 56 5.61 -13.74 -13.07
CA ALA A 56 6.66 -14.34 -12.28
C ALA A 56 6.95 -13.49 -11.04
N THR A 57 7.69 -14.06 -10.09
CA THR A 57 8.28 -13.27 -8.99
C THR A 57 9.25 -12.26 -9.59
N PHE A 58 9.07 -10.98 -9.23
CA PHE A 58 9.96 -9.93 -9.67
C PHE A 58 11.34 -10.06 -9.00
N GLU A 59 12.40 -9.98 -9.81
CA GLU A 59 13.78 -9.95 -9.35
C GLU A 59 14.36 -8.53 -9.58
N PRO A 60 14.85 -7.85 -8.53
CA PRO A 60 15.46 -6.53 -8.69
C PRO A 60 16.79 -6.65 -9.45
N PRO A 61 17.27 -5.55 -10.05
CA PRO A 61 18.61 -5.51 -10.64
C PRO A 61 19.69 -5.68 -9.56
N ALA A 62 20.95 -5.84 -10.00
CA ALA A 62 22.08 -5.76 -9.09
C ALA A 62 22.16 -4.34 -8.47
N LEU A 63 22.13 -4.26 -7.15
CA LEU A 63 22.19 -3.02 -6.38
C LEU A 63 23.62 -2.74 -5.89
N GLU A 64 24.59 -2.79 -6.81
CA GLU A 64 25.99 -2.57 -6.48
C GLU A 64 26.21 -1.15 -5.90
N GLY A 65 27.02 -1.07 -4.84
CA GLY A 65 27.25 0.19 -4.13
C GLY A 65 26.24 0.47 -3.01
N PHE A 66 25.19 -0.34 -2.88
CA PHE A 66 24.17 -0.19 -1.85
C PHE A 66 24.06 -1.43 -0.96
N GLN A 67 23.85 -1.20 0.33
CA GLN A 67 23.44 -2.22 1.27
C GLN A 67 21.92 -2.31 1.29
N LEU A 68 21.37 -3.51 1.07
CA LEU A 68 19.96 -3.78 1.26
C LEU A 68 19.63 -3.87 2.75
N LEU A 69 18.88 -2.91 3.27
CA LEU A 69 18.46 -2.88 4.67
C LEU A 69 17.10 -3.58 4.86
N ALA A 70 16.16 -3.39 3.93
CA ALA A 70 14.85 -4.03 3.97
C ALA A 70 14.21 -4.16 2.58
N GLY A 71 13.30 -5.13 2.43
CA GLY A 71 12.48 -5.34 1.23
C GLY A 71 12.65 -6.72 0.57
N PRO A 72 11.91 -6.98 -0.52
CA PRO A 72 10.90 -6.10 -1.09
C PRO A 72 9.65 -6.02 -0.21
N MET A 73 9.16 -4.81 0.02
CA MET A 73 7.80 -4.57 0.50
C MET A 73 6.91 -4.43 -0.72
N THR A 74 5.89 -5.28 -0.81
CA THR A 74 4.99 -5.29 -1.96
C THR A 74 3.67 -4.60 -1.64
N SER A 75 3.19 -3.75 -2.53
CA SER A 75 1.88 -3.11 -2.42
C SER A 75 1.09 -3.28 -3.71
N GLN A 76 -0.19 -3.60 -3.61
CA GLN A 76 -1.10 -3.67 -4.74
C GLN A 76 -2.28 -2.74 -4.49
N SER A 77 -2.67 -1.99 -5.51
CA SER A 77 -3.80 -1.08 -5.46
C SER A 77 -4.60 -1.15 -6.76
N MET A 78 -5.91 -0.97 -6.62
CA MET A 78 -6.85 -0.90 -7.73
C MET A 78 -7.76 0.30 -7.51
N SER A 79 -7.91 1.13 -8.54
CA SER A 79 -8.79 2.29 -8.52
C SER A 79 -9.71 2.25 -9.73
N ILE A 80 -10.96 2.67 -9.56
CA ILE A 80 -11.94 2.75 -10.66
C ILE A 80 -12.52 4.16 -10.61
N ILE A 81 -12.16 5.00 -11.57
CA ILE A 81 -12.59 6.39 -11.64
C ILE A 81 -13.39 6.57 -12.94
N ASN A 82 -14.67 6.91 -12.85
CA ASN A 82 -15.56 7.10 -14.02
C ASN A 82 -15.62 5.88 -14.98
N GLY A 83 -15.40 4.67 -14.47
CA GLY A 83 -15.33 3.45 -15.28
C GLY A 83 -13.91 3.06 -15.70
N ASP A 84 -12.93 3.95 -15.55
CA ASP A 84 -11.53 3.66 -15.85
C ASP A 84 -10.87 2.95 -14.67
N MET A 85 -10.71 1.63 -14.83
CA MET A 85 -9.93 0.80 -13.91
C MET A 85 -8.42 1.01 -14.11
N THR A 86 -7.73 1.44 -13.06
CA THR A 86 -6.27 1.48 -12.97
C THR A 86 -5.80 0.48 -11.91
N GLU A 87 -4.84 -0.37 -12.27
CA GLU A 87 -4.17 -1.28 -11.34
C GLU A 87 -2.71 -0.86 -11.15
N SER A 88 -2.17 -1.00 -9.95
CA SER A 88 -0.76 -0.72 -9.67
C SER A 88 -0.21 -1.71 -8.65
N MET A 89 0.94 -2.29 -8.96
CA MET A 89 1.75 -3.14 -8.09
C MET A 89 3.11 -2.47 -7.88
N SER A 90 3.61 -2.38 -6.65
CA SER A 90 4.93 -1.82 -6.37
C SER A 90 5.80 -2.73 -5.52
N TYR A 91 7.10 -2.68 -5.76
CA TYR A 91 8.16 -3.37 -5.02
C TYR A 91 9.12 -2.34 -4.45
N THR A 92 9.12 -2.21 -3.13
CA THR A 92 9.88 -1.17 -2.43
C THR A 92 11.04 -1.77 -1.64
N TYR A 93 12.21 -1.17 -1.78
CA TYR A 93 13.45 -1.53 -1.08
C TYR A 93 13.97 -0.33 -0.28
N ILE A 94 14.48 -0.60 0.92
CA ILE A 94 15.21 0.40 1.72
C ILE A 94 16.69 0.10 1.59
N LEU A 95 17.43 1.07 1.04
CA LEU A 95 18.84 0.94 0.70
C LEU A 95 19.65 2.00 1.43
N GLN A 96 20.90 1.67 1.73
CA GLN A 96 21.89 2.62 2.22
C GLN A 96 23.14 2.59 1.35
N PRO A 97 23.69 3.73 0.93
CA PRO A 97 24.96 3.77 0.20
C PRO A 97 26.12 3.21 1.02
N THR A 98 27.07 2.56 0.34
CA THR A 98 28.26 1.99 1.02
C THR A 98 29.48 2.89 0.94
N ASN A 99 29.61 3.72 -0.10
CA ASN A 99 30.71 4.65 -0.31
C ASN A 99 30.23 5.90 -1.07
N LEU A 100 31.07 6.94 -1.10
CA LEU A 100 30.84 8.16 -1.89
C LEU A 100 31.06 7.88 -3.38
N GLY A 101 30.27 8.53 -4.24
CA GLY A 101 30.41 8.40 -5.69
C GLY A 101 29.11 8.54 -6.45
N ILE A 102 29.13 8.15 -7.72
CA ILE A 102 27.93 8.08 -8.57
C ILE A 102 27.69 6.60 -8.89
N TYR A 103 26.51 6.12 -8.57
CA TYR A 103 26.09 4.73 -8.78
C TYR A 103 24.95 4.69 -9.78
N ASN A 104 25.02 3.75 -10.72
CA ASN A 104 23.92 3.50 -11.65
C ASN A 104 23.15 2.25 -11.20
N ILE A 105 21.85 2.40 -10.96
CA ILE A 105 20.94 1.28 -10.77
C ILE A 105 20.44 0.90 -12.17
N PRO A 106 20.83 -0.26 -12.72
CA PRO A 106 20.51 -0.58 -14.10
C PRO A 106 19.02 -0.88 -14.27
N ALA A 107 18.53 -0.65 -15.49
CA ALA A 107 17.21 -1.07 -15.91
C ALA A 107 16.97 -2.56 -15.63
N THR A 108 15.76 -2.89 -15.20
CA THR A 108 15.34 -4.27 -14.95
C THR A 108 14.04 -4.59 -15.68
N SER A 109 13.80 -5.86 -15.95
CA SER A 109 12.61 -6.32 -16.66
C SER A 109 11.63 -7.03 -15.75
N ILE A 110 10.35 -6.97 -16.10
CA ILE A 110 9.28 -7.74 -15.46
C ILE A 110 8.46 -8.47 -16.53
N GLU A 111 8.14 -9.74 -16.29
CA GLU A 111 7.26 -10.53 -17.14
C GLU A 111 5.81 -10.29 -16.73
N THR A 112 4.98 -9.82 -17.67
CA THR A 112 3.57 -9.53 -17.47
C THR A 112 2.68 -10.34 -18.41
N ASP A 113 1.38 -10.26 -18.19
CA ASP A 113 0.34 -10.82 -19.05
C ASP A 113 0.32 -10.22 -20.47
N MET A 114 0.91 -9.03 -20.66
CA MET A 114 1.03 -8.35 -21.96
C MET A 114 2.43 -8.43 -22.57
N GLY A 115 3.38 -9.11 -21.90
CA GLY A 115 4.75 -9.30 -22.37
C GLY A 115 5.79 -8.82 -21.38
N VAL A 116 7.03 -8.68 -21.84
CA VAL A 116 8.13 -8.20 -21.00
C VAL A 116 8.19 -6.68 -21.05
N LEU A 117 8.15 -6.03 -19.88
CA LEU A 117 8.33 -4.59 -19.73
C LEU A 117 9.69 -4.30 -19.09
N LEU A 118 10.30 -3.18 -19.46
CA LEU A 118 11.62 -2.75 -18.97
C LEU A 118 11.49 -1.43 -18.22
N SER A 119 12.14 -1.31 -17.07
CA SER A 119 12.27 -0.04 -16.35
C SER A 119 13.36 0.83 -16.95
N GLU A 120 13.42 2.09 -16.51
CA GLU A 120 14.57 2.96 -16.75
C GLU A 120 15.73 2.59 -15.80
N ASP A 121 16.93 3.05 -16.12
CA ASP A 121 18.06 3.10 -15.20
C ASP A 121 18.07 4.44 -14.45
N ILE A 122 18.61 4.45 -13.23
CA ILE A 122 18.68 5.65 -12.38
C ILE A 122 20.09 5.83 -11.86
N ALA A 123 20.64 7.03 -12.05
CA ALA A 123 21.87 7.46 -11.40
C ALA A 123 21.59 8.07 -10.03
N ILE A 124 22.34 7.61 -9.02
CA ILE A 124 22.31 8.12 -7.64
C ILE A 124 23.68 8.72 -7.31
N VAL A 125 23.68 9.97 -6.88
CA VAL A 125 24.86 10.70 -6.40
C VAL A 125 24.93 10.58 -4.88
N VAL A 126 26.03 10.03 -4.39
CA VAL A 126 26.27 9.84 -2.96
C VAL A 126 27.29 10.85 -2.48
N VAL A 127 26.84 11.71 -1.56
CA VAL A 127 27.64 12.76 -0.93
C VAL A 127 27.83 12.48 0.55
N GLU A 128 28.77 13.16 1.20
CA GLU A 128 29.04 12.95 2.62
C GLU A 128 27.89 13.49 3.50
N GLU A 129 27.40 14.69 3.19
CA GLU A 129 26.28 15.31 3.87
C GLU A 129 25.48 16.15 2.86
N ILE A 130 24.14 16.13 2.96
CA ILE A 130 23.28 17.03 2.20
C ILE A 130 23.05 18.29 3.01
N GLN A 131 23.49 19.43 2.47
CA GLN A 131 23.14 20.71 3.08
C GLN A 131 21.68 21.04 2.77
N HIS A 132 20.78 20.66 3.69
CA HIS A 132 19.44 21.22 3.68
C HIS A 132 19.57 22.73 3.97
N PRO A 133 19.13 23.62 3.08
CA PRO A 133 19.12 25.04 3.41
C PRO A 133 18.30 25.21 4.69
N LYS A 134 18.91 25.75 5.75
CA LYS A 134 18.19 26.13 6.96
C LYS A 134 17.11 27.11 6.54
N ARG A 135 15.87 26.62 6.42
CA ARG A 135 14.71 27.45 6.17
C ARG A 135 14.53 28.33 7.41
N ASN A 136 15.03 29.56 7.35
CA ASN A 136 14.58 30.62 8.25
C ASN A 136 13.11 30.86 7.94
N SER A 137 12.24 30.06 8.55
CA SER A 137 10.79 30.19 8.42
C SER A 137 10.33 31.43 9.18
N PRO A 138 9.69 32.42 8.53
CA PRO A 138 8.94 33.48 9.23
C PRO A 138 7.73 32.94 10.02
N PHE A 139 7.47 31.63 9.93
CA PHE A 139 6.30 30.93 10.46
C PHE A 139 6.37 30.54 11.94
N ASN A 140 7.38 30.98 12.70
CA ASN A 140 7.31 30.86 14.17
C ASN A 140 6.10 31.61 14.77
N ASN A 141 5.44 32.48 14.00
CA ASN A 141 4.21 33.18 14.39
C ASN A 141 2.92 32.55 13.81
N ALA A 142 3.01 31.44 13.07
CA ALA A 142 1.86 30.84 12.36
C ALA A 142 1.32 29.57 13.03
N PHE A 143 1.97 29.11 14.09
CA PHE A 143 1.44 28.13 15.04
C PHE A 143 0.80 28.80 16.27
N GLN A 144 0.40 30.07 16.14
CA GLN A 144 -0.70 30.59 16.95
C GLN A 144 -1.95 29.85 16.46
N ASP A 145 -2.32 28.79 17.17
CA ASP A 145 -3.56 28.05 16.90
C ASP A 145 -4.74 29.05 16.90
N PRO A 146 -5.41 29.27 15.75
CA PRO A 146 -6.45 30.28 15.60
C PRO A 146 -7.72 29.94 16.40
N PHE A 147 -7.78 28.73 16.98
CA PHE A 147 -8.85 28.27 17.84
C PHE A 147 -8.58 28.47 19.33
N GLN A 148 -7.35 28.80 19.75
CA GLN A 148 -7.02 29.06 21.16
C GLN A 148 -7.82 30.24 21.74
N ASN A 149 -8.23 31.18 20.89
CA ASN A 149 -8.96 32.38 21.31
C ASN A 149 -10.44 32.36 20.92
N ASN A 150 -11.00 31.18 20.61
CA ASN A 150 -12.41 31.05 20.25
C ASN A 150 -13.27 30.68 21.48
N SER A 151 -14.19 31.56 21.85
CA SER A 151 -15.16 31.35 22.94
C SER A 151 -16.00 30.06 22.78
N PHE A 152 -16.16 29.56 21.56
CA PHE A 152 -16.90 28.34 21.23
C PHE A 152 -16.28 27.06 21.83
N PHE A 153 -14.95 26.94 21.79
CA PHE A 153 -14.22 25.78 22.34
C PHE A 153 -13.92 25.92 23.83
N ASN A 154 -14.21 27.09 24.40
CA ASN A 154 -14.04 27.36 25.82
C ASN A 154 -15.26 27.01 26.68
N ASP A 155 -16.35 26.56 26.07
CA ASP A 155 -17.58 26.15 26.73
C ASP A 155 -17.36 24.92 27.64
N PRO A 156 -17.81 24.94 28.90
CA PRO A 156 -17.76 23.78 29.80
C PRO A 156 -18.36 22.51 29.18
N PHE A 157 -19.30 22.63 28.24
CA PHE A 157 -19.89 21.49 27.53
C PHE A 157 -18.85 20.66 26.74
N PHE A 158 -17.89 21.31 26.07
CA PHE A 158 -16.86 20.62 25.27
C PHE A 158 -15.61 20.25 26.07
N LYS A 159 -15.44 20.82 27.26
CA LYS A 159 -14.34 20.52 28.20
C LYS A 159 -14.61 19.32 29.09
N GLN A 160 -15.76 18.67 28.95
CA GLN A 160 -16.04 17.43 29.65
C GLN A 160 -15.21 16.32 29.00
N GLU A 161 -13.98 16.14 29.49
CA GLU A 161 -13.24 14.90 29.32
C GLU A 161 -14.14 13.77 29.86
N ARG A 162 -14.94 13.16 28.98
CA ARG A 162 -15.48 11.85 29.28
C ARG A 162 -14.28 10.93 29.34
N ASN A 163 -13.76 10.74 30.56
CA ASN A 163 -12.70 9.80 30.86
C ASN A 163 -13.08 8.48 30.18
N PRO A 164 -12.41 8.07 29.08
CA PRO A 164 -12.89 6.97 28.24
C PRO A 164 -13.03 5.67 29.05
N ARG A 165 -12.28 5.56 30.15
CA ARG A 165 -12.39 4.48 31.13
C ARG A 165 -13.76 4.40 31.80
N GLN A 166 -14.35 5.52 32.21
CA GLN A 166 -15.68 5.52 32.83
C GLN A 166 -16.76 5.08 31.82
N GLY A 167 -16.66 5.55 30.57
CA GLY A 167 -17.57 5.11 29.51
C GLY A 167 -17.48 3.62 29.21
N MET A 168 -16.26 3.06 29.21
CA MET A 168 -16.07 1.60 29.07
C MET A 168 -16.59 0.83 30.29
N ASP A 169 -16.35 1.31 31.50
CA ASP A 169 -16.81 0.63 32.73
C ASP A 169 -18.34 0.58 32.80
N GLU A 170 -19.03 1.64 32.39
CA GLU A 170 -20.49 1.68 32.28
C GLU A 170 -20.99 0.75 31.16
N MET A 171 -20.28 0.71 30.02
CA MET A 171 -20.61 -0.21 28.93
C MET A 171 -20.43 -1.68 29.37
N LEU A 172 -19.35 -2.00 30.09
CA LEU A 172 -19.10 -3.35 30.60
C LEU A 172 -20.15 -3.76 31.64
N LYS A 173 -20.59 -2.84 32.50
CA LYS A 173 -21.69 -3.08 33.44
C LYS A 173 -23.03 -3.30 32.73
N SER A 174 -23.30 -2.57 31.65
CA SER A 174 -24.53 -2.75 30.87
C SER A 174 -24.54 -4.09 30.13
N PHE A 175 -23.40 -4.56 29.63
CA PHE A 175 -23.26 -5.90 29.07
C PHE A 175 -23.47 -7.00 30.12
N ASP A 176 -22.83 -6.88 31.30
CA ASP A 176 -23.01 -7.86 32.38
C ASP A 176 -24.48 -7.96 32.84
N HIS A 177 -25.18 -6.82 32.93
CA HIS A 177 -26.60 -6.80 33.22
C HIS A 177 -27.44 -7.45 32.11
N MET A 178 -27.13 -7.17 30.84
CA MET A 178 -27.83 -7.74 29.70
C MET A 178 -27.73 -9.27 29.69
N PHE A 179 -26.54 -9.83 29.92
CA PHE A 179 -26.33 -11.28 30.00
C PHE A 179 -27.07 -11.93 31.17
N LYS A 180 -27.18 -11.23 32.31
CA LYS A 180 -27.92 -11.71 33.48
C LYS A 180 -29.44 -11.69 33.29
N THR A 181 -29.97 -10.84 32.41
CA THR A 181 -31.41 -10.74 32.14
C THR A 181 -31.84 -11.48 30.88
N LEU A 182 -30.96 -12.25 30.23
CA LEU A 182 -31.34 -13.07 29.08
C LEU A 182 -32.34 -14.17 29.49
N PRO A 183 -33.39 -14.41 28.69
CA PRO A 183 -34.28 -15.55 28.92
C PRO A 183 -33.49 -16.87 28.80
N PRO A 184 -33.85 -17.90 29.59
CA PRO A 184 -33.03 -19.10 29.75
C PRO A 184 -32.84 -19.95 28.48
N GLU A 185 -33.58 -19.64 27.41
CA GLU A 185 -33.42 -20.29 26.10
C GLU A 185 -32.07 -19.99 25.41
N TYR A 186 -31.29 -19.02 25.87
CA TYR A 186 -30.02 -18.63 25.25
C TYR A 186 -28.75 -19.00 26.04
N TYR A 187 -28.85 -19.74 27.14
CA TYR A 187 -27.65 -20.27 27.81
C TYR A 187 -27.03 -21.38 26.96
N GLN A 188 -26.11 -21.04 26.05
CA GLN A 188 -25.24 -22.04 25.43
C GLN A 188 -24.31 -22.61 26.51
N GLN A 189 -24.48 -23.89 26.84
CA GLN A 189 -23.51 -24.59 27.70
C GLN A 189 -22.15 -24.57 27.00
N PRO A 190 -21.08 -24.11 27.68
CA PRO A 190 -19.75 -24.12 27.09
C PRO A 190 -19.38 -25.57 26.76
N SER A 191 -18.99 -25.79 25.50
CA SER A 191 -18.46 -27.08 25.05
C SER A 191 -17.23 -27.44 25.90
N PRO A 192 -17.09 -28.71 26.33
CA PRO A 192 -15.96 -29.11 27.18
C PRO A 192 -14.64 -28.79 26.49
N ARG A 193 -13.76 -28.03 27.16
CA ARG A 193 -12.39 -27.81 26.68
C ARG A 193 -11.63 -29.13 26.71
N GLU A 194 -11.35 -29.70 25.55
CA GLU A 194 -10.40 -30.81 25.46
C GLU A 194 -9.01 -30.34 25.88
N LYS A 195 -8.44 -31.01 26.90
CA LYS A 195 -7.07 -30.73 27.34
C LYS A 195 -6.08 -31.30 26.33
N PRO A 196 -5.02 -30.57 25.94
CA PRO A 196 -4.03 -31.07 25.00
C PRO A 196 -3.29 -32.30 25.57
N LYS A 197 -3.19 -33.35 24.77
CA LYS A 197 -2.45 -34.59 25.12
C LYS A 197 -0.94 -34.31 25.20
N LYS A 198 -0.33 -34.66 26.32
CA LYS A 198 1.12 -34.55 26.58
C LYS A 198 1.87 -35.53 25.68
N LYS A 199 2.77 -35.04 24.82
CA LYS A 199 3.67 -35.89 24.01
C LYS A 199 4.83 -36.36 24.89
N GLU A 200 4.96 -37.67 25.07
CA GLU A 200 6.08 -38.29 25.78
C GLU A 200 7.28 -38.45 24.83
N LYS A 201 8.48 -38.01 25.26
CA LYS A 201 9.71 -38.15 24.48
C LYS A 201 10.37 -39.48 24.80
N VAL A 202 10.42 -40.39 23.83
CA VAL A 202 11.17 -41.64 23.92
C VAL A 202 12.60 -41.37 23.45
N TYR A 203 13.59 -41.55 24.32
CA TYR A 203 14.99 -41.59 23.94
C TYR A 203 15.40 -43.04 23.67
N LYS A 204 16.02 -43.30 22.52
CA LYS A 204 16.70 -44.58 22.26
C LYS A 204 18.10 -44.49 22.87
N LEU A 205 18.43 -45.45 23.73
CA LEU A 205 19.78 -45.75 24.19
C LEU A 205 20.48 -46.66 23.17
#